data_AF-A0AAD6BT55-F1
#
_entry.id   AF-A0AAD6BT55-F1
#
_cell.length_a   1.000
_cell.length_b   1.000
_cell.length_c   1.000
_cell.angle_alpha   90.00
_cell.angle_beta   90.00
_cell.angle_gamma   90.00
#
_symmetry.space_group_name_H-M   'P 1'
#
loop_
_entity.id
_entity.type
_entity.pdbx_description
1 polymer ?
#
loop_
_entity_poly.entity_id
_entity_poly.type
_entity_poly.pdbx_seq_one_letter_code
_entity_poly.pdbx_strand_id
1 'polypeptide(L)'
;MRISGPFNILRLLIGLAVIPFAAALVGRKADNPSNSHCSRVCMTNIVTQVLDSMVAHNPYALPMAPTYRATENSHPAALGMMTSWRTITKAGPPSLLAIDTTNGTAYFALDISEGNDATESVLRGRLKVVHRQITEIELFINRYRGDHGFSFSAAELPTNYEVLMSPPANRTKASRATLEALSESLFATSSNFSVTVGDACQFTELGWKVVDPGTNGTGSTDPLGCVWPSDHPTDTNARVGLVIDEELGFVVTSGTIPGKVYPYGNISAFIPDAMTSAQEAQEVWIEEMNALGIMPLLSPTGATGDTLEVLQYYNGELQAMQINVYLSGPDMTSPWL
;
A
#
# COMPACT_ATOMS: atom_id res chain seq x y z
N MET A 1 -6.14 30.26 11.65
CA MET A 1 -7.29 30.83 10.91
C MET A 1 -8.48 30.82 11.87
N ARG A 2 -8.97 32.00 12.26
CA ARG A 2 -9.94 32.17 13.35
C ARG A 2 -11.37 32.05 12.80
N ILE A 3 -12.21 31.24 13.43
CA ILE A 3 -13.65 31.43 13.38
C ILE A 3 -14.05 31.96 14.76
N SER A 4 -14.49 33.21 14.79
CA SER A 4 -15.01 33.87 15.98
C SER A 4 -16.51 34.09 15.78
N GLY A 5 -17.33 33.45 16.61
CA GLY A 5 -18.73 33.79 16.82
C GLY A 5 -18.89 34.65 18.09
N PRO A 6 -19.92 35.50 18.19
CA PRO A 6 -19.94 36.60 19.16
C PRO A 6 -20.82 36.26 20.36
N PHE A 7 -20.22 36.09 21.54
CA PHE A 7 -20.92 36.41 22.79
C PHE A 7 -19.92 36.92 23.82
N ASN A 8 -20.09 38.20 24.17
CA ASN A 8 -19.54 38.80 25.38
C ASN A 8 -19.90 37.93 26.59
N ILE A 9 -18.96 37.72 27.51
CA ILE A 9 -19.13 37.93 28.96
C ILE A 9 -17.80 37.68 29.70
N LEU A 10 -17.47 38.67 30.53
CA LEU A 10 -16.60 38.67 31.71
C LEU A 10 -15.09 38.41 31.59
N ARG A 11 -14.37 39.53 31.67
CA ARG A 11 -13.07 39.63 32.36
C ARG A 11 -13.21 39.14 33.80
N LEU A 12 -12.35 38.23 34.23
CA LEU A 12 -11.98 38.09 35.63
C LEU A 12 -10.45 38.00 35.75
N LEU A 13 -9.86 39.08 36.24
CA LEU A 13 -8.47 39.17 36.69
C LEU A 13 -8.43 38.80 38.17
N ILE A 14 -7.74 37.70 38.50
CA ILE A 14 -7.22 37.36 39.84
C ILE A 14 -5.96 36.51 39.51
N GLY A 15 -4.72 36.77 39.96
CA GLY A 15 -4.26 37.41 41.19
C GLY A 15 -3.52 36.36 42.04
N LEU A 16 -2.20 36.21 41.81
CA LEU A 16 -1.14 35.60 42.65
C LEU A 16 -1.29 34.17 43.23
N ALA A 17 -0.30 33.31 42.93
CA ALA A 17 0.68 32.82 43.94
C ALA A 17 1.80 32.02 43.25
N VAL A 18 3.05 32.51 43.32
CA VAL A 18 4.26 31.76 42.93
C VAL A 18 4.72 30.96 44.14
N ILE A 19 4.68 29.64 44.04
CA ILE A 19 5.32 28.72 45.00
C ILE A 19 6.62 28.24 44.35
N PRO A 20 7.79 28.39 45.00
CA PRO A 20 9.04 27.85 44.47
C PRO A 20 9.06 26.34 44.72
N PHE A 21 8.78 25.54 43.69
CA PHE A 21 9.05 24.11 43.72
C PHE A 21 10.54 23.91 43.45
N ALA A 22 11.31 23.59 44.50
CA ALA A 22 12.66 23.08 44.37
C ALA A 22 12.59 21.68 43.75
N ALA A 23 12.68 21.61 42.41
CA ALA A 23 12.82 20.35 41.71
C ALA A 23 14.26 19.84 41.89
N ALA A 24 14.40 18.73 42.61
CA ALA A 24 15.63 17.95 42.64
C ALA A 24 15.99 17.54 41.20
N LEU A 25 17.13 18.02 40.71
CA LEU A 25 17.75 17.56 39.47
C LEU A 25 18.21 16.11 39.68
N VAL A 26 17.29 15.16 39.51
CA VAL A 26 17.67 13.78 39.21
C VAL A 26 18.34 13.84 37.84
N GLY A 27 19.66 13.63 37.82
CA GLY A 27 20.44 13.53 36.61
C GLY A 27 19.86 12.44 35.71
N ARG A 28 19.02 12.84 34.74
CA ARG A 28 18.75 12.01 33.58
C ARG A 28 20.09 11.81 32.90
N LYS A 29 20.58 10.58 32.91
CA LYS A 29 21.58 10.12 31.94
C LYS A 29 21.11 10.64 30.59
N ALA A 30 21.92 11.48 29.96
CA ALA A 30 21.75 11.79 28.57
C ALA A 30 21.85 10.47 27.82
N ASP A 31 20.72 10.00 27.27
CA ASP A 31 20.77 9.00 26.21
C ASP A 31 21.64 9.60 25.11
N ASN A 32 22.66 8.84 24.70
CA ASN A 32 23.55 9.22 23.61
C ASN A 32 22.70 9.60 22.38
N PRO A 33 22.95 10.76 21.73
CA PRO A 33 22.24 11.16 20.52
C PRO A 33 22.76 10.40 19.28
N SER A 34 23.12 9.12 19.42
CA SER A 34 23.83 8.34 18.39
C SER A 34 22.99 7.22 17.78
N ASN A 35 21.66 7.32 17.78
CA ASN A 35 20.82 6.44 16.95
C ASN A 35 19.58 7.20 16.46
N SER A 36 19.82 8.23 15.64
CA SER A 36 18.75 8.94 14.91
C SER A 36 17.98 8.02 13.94
N HIS A 37 18.58 6.89 13.56
CA HIS A 37 17.99 5.89 12.67
C HIS A 37 17.35 4.74 13.44
N CYS A 38 16.13 4.38 13.03
CA CYS A 38 15.38 3.26 13.58
C CYS A 38 15.88 1.96 12.91
N SER A 39 16.42 1.03 13.71
CA SER A 39 16.83 -0.29 13.22
C SER A 39 15.64 -1.09 12.69
N ARG A 40 15.90 -2.20 11.97
CA ARG A 40 14.82 -3.11 11.52
C ARG A 40 13.90 -3.53 12.66
N VAL A 41 14.47 -3.96 13.80
CA VAL A 41 13.69 -4.34 14.99
C VAL A 41 12.86 -3.17 15.53
N CYS A 42 13.42 -1.96 15.55
CA CYS A 42 12.70 -0.76 15.94
C CYS A 42 11.51 -0.50 14.99
N MET A 43 11.70 -0.61 13.68
CA MET A 43 10.65 -0.43 12.67
C MET A 43 9.56 -1.50 12.78
N THR A 44 9.95 -2.77 12.96
CA THR A 44 9.01 -3.88 13.20
C THR A 44 8.13 -3.59 14.41
N ASN A 45 8.72 -3.17 15.53
CA ASN A 45 7.96 -2.84 16.74
C ASN A 45 7.00 -1.67 16.54
N ILE A 46 7.34 -0.68 15.71
CA ILE A 46 6.45 0.43 15.37
C ILE A 46 5.27 -0.05 14.51
N VAL A 47 5.52 -0.90 13.50
CA VAL A 47 4.45 -1.50 12.69
C VAL A 47 3.51 -2.32 13.58
N THR A 48 4.05 -3.15 14.49
CA THR A 48 3.25 -3.89 15.47
C THR A 48 2.42 -2.95 16.34
N GLN A 49 2.98 -1.85 16.85
CA GLN A 49 2.21 -0.85 17.63
C GLN A 49 1.08 -0.22 16.83
N VAL A 50 1.28 0.05 15.53
CA VAL A 50 0.21 0.55 14.65
C VAL A 50 -0.94 -0.44 14.58
N LEU A 51 -0.66 -1.71 14.27
CA LEU A 51 -1.68 -2.76 14.18
C LEU A 51 -2.38 -3.01 15.52
N ASP A 52 -1.62 -3.10 16.61
CA ASP A 52 -2.16 -3.25 17.97
C ASP A 52 -3.06 -2.07 18.33
N SER A 53 -2.69 -0.84 17.95
CA SER A 53 -3.49 0.34 18.21
C SER A 53 -4.81 0.35 17.43
N MET A 54 -4.83 -0.23 16.22
CA MET A 54 -6.04 -0.39 15.42
C MET A 54 -6.98 -1.38 16.10
N VAL A 55 -6.49 -2.54 16.52
CA VAL A 55 -7.29 -3.55 17.25
C VAL A 55 -7.80 -3.00 18.58
N ALA A 56 -7.00 -2.19 19.27
CA ALA A 56 -7.38 -1.53 20.52
C ALA A 56 -8.29 -0.29 20.33
N HIS A 57 -8.63 0.07 19.08
CA HIS A 57 -9.37 1.28 18.73
C HIS A 57 -8.79 2.57 19.35
N ASN A 58 -7.47 2.61 19.54
CA ASN A 58 -6.78 3.70 20.23
C ASN A 58 -5.61 4.28 19.41
N PRO A 59 -5.90 5.17 18.44
CA PRO A 59 -4.87 5.76 17.60
C PRO A 59 -3.90 6.68 18.36
N TYR A 60 -4.29 7.15 19.55
CA TYR A 60 -3.50 8.08 20.36
C TYR A 60 -2.43 7.38 21.22
N ALA A 61 -2.37 6.05 21.19
CA ALA A 61 -1.28 5.28 21.79
C ALA A 61 0.02 5.36 20.96
N LEU A 62 -0.05 5.83 19.72
CA LEU A 62 1.08 5.81 18.79
C LEU A 62 2.10 6.92 19.07
N PRO A 63 3.40 6.65 18.87
CA PRO A 63 4.45 7.65 18.99
C PRO A 63 4.45 8.60 17.78
N MET A 64 3.42 9.44 17.64
CA MET A 64 3.32 10.36 16.52
C MET A 64 4.31 11.53 16.64
N ALA A 65 4.81 12.02 15.52
CA ALA A 65 5.51 13.30 15.47
C ALA A 65 4.52 14.45 15.77
N PRO A 66 4.99 15.63 16.24
CA PRO A 66 4.12 16.77 16.53
C PRO A 66 3.24 17.21 15.34
N THR A 67 3.73 16.99 14.13
CA THR A 67 2.98 17.13 12.88
C THR A 67 3.24 15.88 12.06
N TYR A 68 2.18 15.24 11.59
CA TYR A 68 2.24 14.04 10.79
C TYR A 68 1.30 14.17 9.59
N ARG A 69 1.51 13.33 8.59
CA ARG A 69 0.65 13.21 7.41
C ARG A 69 0.05 11.82 7.36
N ALA A 70 -1.25 11.71 7.16
CA ALA A 70 -1.91 10.41 7.12
C ALA A 70 -3.03 10.34 6.08
N THR A 71 -3.15 9.19 5.42
CA THR A 71 -4.25 8.86 4.50
C THR A 71 -4.77 7.45 4.72
N GLU A 72 -6.07 7.27 4.50
CA GLU A 72 -6.72 5.96 4.37
C GLU A 72 -7.43 5.95 3.02
N ASN A 73 -7.15 4.97 2.15
CA ASN A 73 -7.73 4.87 0.80
C ASN A 73 -7.59 6.19 0.02
N SER A 74 -6.37 6.75 0.03
CA SER A 74 -6.01 8.04 -0.58
C SER A 74 -6.77 9.26 -0.03
N HIS A 75 -7.52 9.11 1.06
CA HIS A 75 -8.25 10.18 1.73
C HIS A 75 -7.47 10.70 2.95
N PRO A 76 -7.07 11.99 3.00
CA PRO A 76 -6.40 12.56 4.17
C PRO A 76 -7.31 12.62 5.38
N ALA A 77 -6.85 12.10 6.52
CA ALA A 77 -7.62 12.13 7.77
C ALA A 77 -6.71 12.14 9.00
N ALA A 78 -7.22 12.64 10.13
CA ALA A 78 -6.63 12.34 11.43
C ALA A 78 -6.90 10.87 11.77
N LEU A 79 -5.98 10.20 12.48
CA LEU A 79 -6.09 8.76 12.75
C LEU A 79 -7.40 8.37 13.46
N GLY A 80 -7.89 9.20 14.38
CA GLY A 80 -9.18 8.98 15.07
C GLY A 80 -10.43 9.09 14.18
N MET A 81 -10.28 9.55 12.95
CA MET A 81 -11.36 9.63 11.95
C MET A 81 -11.29 8.51 10.91
N MET A 82 -10.17 7.78 10.83
CA MET A 82 -9.98 6.68 9.90
C MET A 82 -10.80 5.47 10.31
N THR A 83 -11.28 4.71 9.32
CA THR A 83 -12.09 3.52 9.55
C THR A 83 -11.28 2.39 10.17
N SER A 84 -9.98 2.29 9.85
CA SER A 84 -9.05 1.30 10.42
C SER A 84 -9.15 1.20 11.95
N TRP A 85 -9.21 2.33 12.66
CA TRP A 85 -9.30 2.37 14.13
C TRP A 85 -10.72 2.18 14.69
N ARG A 86 -11.73 2.06 13.82
CA ARG A 86 -13.13 1.87 14.20
C ARG A 86 -13.63 0.46 13.90
N THR A 87 -13.13 -0.15 12.83
CA THR A 87 -13.68 -1.39 12.27
C THR A 87 -12.79 -2.59 12.52
N ILE A 88 -11.47 -2.44 12.54
CA ILE A 88 -10.55 -3.58 12.68
C ILE A 88 -10.73 -4.20 14.06
N THR A 89 -11.08 -5.49 14.09
CA THR A 89 -11.27 -6.29 15.30
C THR A 89 -10.13 -7.27 15.52
N LYS A 90 -9.41 -7.63 14.46
CA LYS A 90 -8.28 -8.55 14.50
C LYS A 90 -7.24 -8.19 13.44
N ALA A 91 -5.99 -8.14 13.88
CA ALA A 91 -4.81 -8.00 13.03
C ALA A 91 -3.67 -8.84 13.65
N GLY A 92 -2.99 -9.63 12.83
CA GLY A 92 -1.80 -10.39 13.23
C GLY A 92 -0.50 -9.63 12.94
N PRO A 93 0.66 -10.30 13.05
CA PRO A 93 1.88 -9.77 12.45
C PRO A 93 1.71 -9.68 10.92
N PRO A 94 2.41 -8.74 10.24
CA PRO A 94 2.32 -8.63 8.80
C PRO A 94 2.74 -9.92 8.08
N SER A 95 1.94 -10.36 7.11
CA SER A 95 2.31 -11.46 6.20
C SER A 95 3.44 -11.04 5.25
N LEU A 96 3.49 -9.76 4.89
CA LEU A 96 4.64 -9.14 4.23
C LEU A 96 5.09 -7.92 5.02
N LEU A 97 6.39 -7.80 5.26
CA LEU A 97 7.01 -6.64 5.91
C LEU A 97 8.34 -6.30 5.23
N ALA A 98 8.34 -5.23 4.44
CA ALA A 98 9.54 -4.64 3.85
C ALA A 98 9.98 -3.44 4.70
N ILE A 99 11.25 -3.37 5.05
CA ILE A 99 11.81 -2.28 5.88
C ILE A 99 13.03 -1.67 5.20
N ASP A 100 12.97 -0.35 5.02
CA ASP A 100 14.08 0.47 4.58
C ASP A 100 14.66 1.22 5.79
N THR A 101 15.74 0.69 6.36
CA THR A 101 16.42 1.32 7.49
C THR A 101 17.15 2.61 7.12
N THR A 102 17.47 2.81 5.83
CA THR A 102 18.17 4.00 5.34
C THR A 102 17.21 5.19 5.36
N ASN A 103 16.01 5.01 4.83
CA ASN A 103 14.99 6.06 4.76
C ASN A 103 14.03 6.10 5.96
N GLY A 104 14.10 5.10 6.84
CA GLY A 104 13.18 4.96 7.96
C GLY A 104 11.75 4.72 7.50
N THR A 105 11.57 3.98 6.41
CA THR A 105 10.24 3.63 5.87
C THR A 105 9.99 2.13 5.99
N ALA A 106 8.72 1.76 6.08
CA ALA A 106 8.31 0.36 6.05
C ALA A 106 7.03 0.23 5.23
N TYR A 107 6.90 -0.89 4.53
CA TYR A 107 5.66 -1.34 3.90
C TYR A 107 5.22 -2.62 4.57
N PHE A 108 3.92 -2.75 4.81
CA PHE A 108 3.34 -3.95 5.37
C PHE A 108 2.05 -4.31 4.65
N ALA A 109 1.75 -5.60 4.61
CA ALA A 109 0.47 -6.12 4.14
C ALA A 109 0.07 -7.37 4.94
N LEU A 110 -1.22 -7.48 5.25
CA LEU A 110 -1.81 -8.59 6.00
C LEU A 110 -3.31 -8.70 5.76
N ASP A 111 -3.82 -9.88 6.06
CA ASP A 111 -5.24 -10.16 6.23
C ASP A 111 -5.73 -9.65 7.60
N ILE A 112 -6.94 -9.10 7.63
CA ILE A 112 -7.57 -8.52 8.83
C ILE A 112 -9.05 -8.90 8.91
N SER A 113 -9.60 -8.79 10.12
CA SER A 113 -11.05 -8.85 10.36
C SER A 113 -11.60 -7.45 10.65
N GLU A 114 -12.76 -7.11 10.06
CA GLU A 114 -13.46 -5.84 10.26
C GLU A 114 -14.91 -6.07 10.73
N GLY A 115 -15.25 -5.58 11.93
CA GLY A 115 -16.61 -5.60 12.47
C GLY A 115 -17.18 -7.00 12.82
N ASN A 116 -16.46 -8.07 12.48
CA ASN A 116 -16.78 -9.46 12.78
C ASN A 116 -15.46 -10.26 12.99
N ASP A 117 -15.56 -11.58 13.14
CA ASP A 117 -14.38 -12.46 13.33
C ASP A 117 -13.85 -13.09 12.02
N ALA A 118 -14.50 -12.80 10.88
CA ALA A 118 -14.10 -13.31 9.59
C ALA A 118 -12.89 -12.52 9.06
N THR A 119 -11.88 -13.23 8.58
CA THR A 119 -10.70 -12.61 7.98
C THR A 119 -10.89 -12.50 6.47
N GLU A 120 -11.44 -11.36 6.04
CA GLU A 120 -11.91 -11.19 4.66
C GLU A 120 -11.30 -9.97 3.96
N SER A 121 -10.64 -9.09 4.71
CA SER A 121 -10.08 -7.85 4.17
C SER A 121 -8.56 -7.87 4.19
N VAL A 122 -7.95 -7.17 3.25
CA VAL A 122 -6.50 -6.96 3.18
C VAL A 122 -6.20 -5.54 3.59
N LEU A 123 -5.41 -5.37 4.64
CA LEU A 123 -4.80 -4.11 5.02
C LEU A 123 -3.39 -4.06 4.45
N ARG A 124 -3.07 -2.97 3.78
CA ARG A 124 -1.70 -2.66 3.37
C ARG A 124 -1.38 -1.23 3.72
N GLY A 125 -0.11 -0.95 3.98
CA GLY A 125 0.28 0.41 4.30
C GLY A 125 1.76 0.67 4.24
N ARG A 126 2.08 1.96 4.22
CA ARG A 126 3.44 2.49 4.27
C ARG A 126 3.55 3.44 5.47
N LEU A 127 4.61 3.26 6.25
CA LEU A 127 4.98 4.15 7.35
C LEU A 127 6.28 4.88 7.05
N LYS A 128 6.42 6.10 7.58
CA LYS A 128 7.72 6.77 7.73
C LYS A 128 7.97 7.16 9.17
N VAL A 129 9.16 6.82 9.65
CA VAL A 129 9.59 7.02 11.03
C VAL A 129 10.85 7.89 11.05
N VAL A 130 10.80 8.96 11.83
CA VAL A 130 11.94 9.84 12.08
C VAL A 130 12.08 10.01 13.59
N HIS A 131 13.28 9.82 14.13
CA HIS A 131 13.52 9.88 15.59
C HIS A 131 12.57 8.99 16.41
N ARG A 132 12.27 7.79 15.90
CA ARG A 132 11.32 6.83 16.49
C ARG A 132 9.88 7.35 16.62
N GLN A 133 9.55 8.42 15.91
CA GLN A 133 8.21 8.96 15.81
C GLN A 133 7.65 8.73 14.40
N ILE A 134 6.36 8.42 14.31
CA ILE A 134 5.68 8.24 13.04
C ILE A 134 5.37 9.63 12.47
N THR A 135 5.89 9.89 11.28
CA THR A 135 5.72 11.15 10.54
C THR A 135 4.73 11.00 9.40
N GLU A 136 4.62 9.81 8.82
CA GLU A 136 3.72 9.52 7.70
C GLU A 136 3.05 8.15 7.89
N ILE A 137 1.74 8.09 7.63
CA ILE A 137 0.94 6.84 7.61
C ILE A 137 0.08 6.82 6.34
N GLU A 138 0.28 5.84 5.49
CA GLU A 138 -0.50 5.66 4.27
C GLU A 138 -1.13 4.27 4.30
N LEU A 139 -2.45 4.18 4.37
CA LEU A 139 -3.18 2.93 4.51
C LEU A 139 -4.14 2.72 3.33
N PHE A 140 -4.30 1.46 2.96
CA PHE A 140 -5.33 0.99 2.07
C PHE A 140 -6.00 -0.25 2.66
N ILE A 141 -7.33 -0.28 2.65
CA ILE A 141 -8.12 -1.44 3.05
C ILE A 141 -8.92 -1.92 1.84
N ASN A 142 -8.55 -3.08 1.32
CA ASN A 142 -9.23 -3.76 0.22
C ASN A 142 -10.13 -4.85 0.80
N ARG A 143 -11.44 -4.75 0.58
CA ARG A 143 -12.44 -5.66 1.18
C ARG A 143 -12.96 -6.71 0.21
N TYR A 144 -12.88 -6.44 -1.08
CA TYR A 144 -13.38 -7.30 -2.15
C TYR A 144 -12.76 -6.89 -3.50
N ARG A 145 -12.97 -7.71 -4.54
CA ARG A 145 -12.44 -7.50 -5.90
C ARG A 145 -12.70 -6.11 -6.49
N GLY A 146 -13.84 -5.50 -6.17
CA GLY A 146 -14.22 -4.20 -6.71
C GLY A 146 -13.45 -3.01 -6.11
N ASP A 147 -12.71 -3.19 -5.02
CA ASP A 147 -11.86 -2.14 -4.46
C ASP A 147 -10.53 -1.98 -5.20
N HIS A 148 -10.12 -2.91 -6.07
CA HIS A 148 -8.77 -2.89 -6.67
C HIS A 148 -8.71 -3.29 -8.14
N GLY A 149 -9.60 -4.13 -8.65
CA GLY A 149 -9.62 -4.39 -10.09
C GLY A 149 -9.93 -5.82 -10.43
N PHE A 150 -8.94 -6.71 -10.29
CA PHE A 150 -9.05 -8.05 -10.85
C PHE A 150 -8.93 -9.17 -9.83
N SER A 151 -7.75 -9.51 -9.30
CA SER A 151 -7.57 -10.67 -8.38
C SER A 151 -7.53 -10.27 -6.90
N PHE A 152 -8.16 -11.04 -6.02
CA PHE A 152 -8.25 -10.76 -4.58
C PHE A 152 -8.29 -12.05 -3.77
N SER A 153 -7.53 -12.12 -2.67
CA SER A 153 -7.79 -13.10 -1.63
C SER A 153 -7.09 -12.75 -0.33
N ALA A 154 -7.87 -12.42 0.71
CA ALA A 154 -7.34 -12.30 2.07
C ALA A 154 -6.90 -13.67 2.63
N ALA A 155 -7.63 -14.73 2.29
CA ALA A 155 -7.35 -16.08 2.82
C ALA A 155 -6.00 -16.65 2.37
N GLU A 156 -5.56 -16.28 1.18
CA GLU A 156 -4.42 -16.92 0.51
C GLU A 156 -3.18 -16.02 0.52
N LEU A 157 -3.38 -14.76 0.90
CA LEU A 157 -2.34 -13.77 1.11
C LEU A 157 -1.20 -14.28 2.01
N PRO A 158 -1.46 -14.92 3.19
CA PRO A 158 -0.38 -15.37 4.06
C PRO A 158 0.56 -16.36 3.37
N THR A 159 0.02 -17.40 2.74
CA THR A 159 0.81 -18.43 2.05
C THR A 159 1.56 -17.87 0.84
N ASN A 160 0.91 -16.98 0.07
CA ASN A 160 1.54 -16.35 -1.09
C ASN A 160 2.70 -15.43 -0.68
N TYR A 161 2.63 -14.77 0.48
CA TYR A 161 3.71 -13.92 0.98
C TYR A 161 4.79 -14.67 1.77
N GLU A 162 4.49 -15.82 2.36
CA GLU A 162 5.48 -16.62 3.09
C GLU A 162 6.71 -16.97 2.22
N VAL A 163 6.47 -17.29 0.94
CA VAL A 163 7.52 -17.57 -0.05
C VAL A 163 8.42 -16.36 -0.26
N LEU A 164 7.84 -15.17 -0.38
CA LEU A 164 8.56 -13.92 -0.63
C LEU A 164 9.31 -13.45 0.62
N MET A 165 8.78 -13.72 1.81
CA MET A 165 9.42 -13.40 3.10
C MET A 165 10.55 -14.35 3.47
N SER A 166 10.70 -15.46 2.74
CA SER A 166 11.74 -16.49 2.96
C SER A 166 12.66 -16.68 1.74
N PRO A 167 13.26 -15.61 1.17
CA PRO A 167 14.08 -15.73 -0.03
C PRO A 167 15.35 -16.57 0.22
N PRO A 168 15.88 -17.29 -0.79
CA PRO A 168 17.00 -18.22 -0.61
C PRO A 168 18.23 -17.58 0.05
N ALA A 169 18.78 -18.22 1.08
CA ALA A 169 19.88 -17.64 1.87
C ALA A 169 21.18 -17.44 1.06
N ASN A 170 21.39 -18.23 0.00
CA ASN A 170 22.54 -18.17 -0.89
C ASN A 170 22.35 -17.26 -2.11
N ARG A 171 21.26 -16.49 -2.17
CA ARG A 171 21.01 -15.54 -3.27
C ARG A 171 22.05 -14.43 -3.31
N THR A 172 22.29 -13.90 -4.50
CA THR A 172 23.00 -12.64 -4.69
C THR A 172 22.03 -11.49 -4.49
N LYS A 173 22.20 -10.73 -3.41
CA LYS A 173 21.39 -9.54 -3.14
C LYS A 173 21.73 -8.45 -4.14
N ALA A 174 20.71 -7.73 -4.61
CA ALA A 174 20.91 -6.55 -5.43
C ALA A 174 21.43 -5.37 -4.60
N SER A 175 22.12 -4.45 -5.27
CA SER A 175 22.51 -3.19 -4.63
C SER A 175 21.30 -2.26 -4.49
N ARG A 176 21.33 -1.33 -3.54
CA ARG A 176 20.31 -0.26 -3.45
C ARG A 176 20.11 0.48 -4.77
N ALA A 177 21.19 0.87 -5.45
CA ALA A 177 21.12 1.56 -6.74
C ALA A 177 20.41 0.72 -7.82
N THR A 178 20.57 -0.61 -7.79
CA THR A 178 19.82 -1.53 -8.66
C THR A 178 18.34 -1.55 -8.33
N LEU A 179 17.98 -1.57 -7.04
CA LEU A 179 16.58 -1.55 -6.59
C LEU A 179 15.90 -0.19 -6.87
N GLU A 180 16.64 0.92 -6.77
CA GLU A 180 16.20 2.26 -7.18
C GLU A 180 15.90 2.30 -8.68
N ALA A 181 16.84 1.82 -9.52
CA ALA A 181 16.65 1.76 -10.96
C ALA A 181 15.46 0.86 -11.37
N LEU A 182 15.29 -0.28 -10.68
CA LEU A 182 14.12 -1.14 -10.86
C LEU A 182 12.82 -0.39 -10.52
N SER A 183 12.81 0.34 -9.39
CA SER A 183 11.65 1.13 -8.98
C SER A 183 11.24 2.17 -10.01
N GLU A 184 12.22 2.89 -10.55
CA GLU A 184 12.00 3.91 -11.57
C GLU A 184 11.49 3.29 -12.88
N SER A 185 12.06 2.15 -13.26
CA SER A 185 11.69 1.48 -14.51
C SER A 185 10.26 0.97 -14.58
N LEU A 186 9.57 0.81 -13.44
CA LEU A 186 8.22 0.27 -13.41
C LEU A 186 7.18 1.23 -14.01
N PHE A 187 7.40 2.54 -13.91
CA PHE A 187 6.45 3.55 -14.40
C PHE A 187 7.07 4.56 -15.36
N ALA A 188 8.39 4.55 -15.55
CA ALA A 188 9.07 5.50 -16.42
C ALA A 188 9.16 5.00 -17.86
N THR A 189 8.59 5.76 -18.80
CA THR A 189 8.78 5.56 -20.25
C THR A 189 10.23 5.77 -20.70
N SER A 190 11.03 6.48 -19.91
CA SER A 190 12.40 6.86 -20.23
C SER A 190 13.48 5.97 -19.59
N SER A 191 13.09 4.96 -18.81
CA SER A 191 14.08 4.11 -18.14
C SER A 191 14.83 3.22 -19.14
N ASN A 192 16.14 3.09 -18.95
CA ASN A 192 16.99 2.17 -19.71
C ASN A 192 17.40 0.94 -18.89
N PHE A 193 16.81 0.77 -17.70
CA PHE A 193 17.07 -0.40 -16.86
C PHE A 193 16.37 -1.63 -17.46
N SER A 194 17.16 -2.65 -17.80
CA SER A 194 16.64 -3.91 -18.32
C SER A 194 16.30 -4.85 -17.16
N VAL A 195 15.06 -5.30 -17.10
CA VAL A 195 14.59 -6.25 -16.09
C VAL A 195 14.57 -7.65 -16.68
N THR A 196 15.48 -8.51 -16.23
CA THR A 196 15.38 -9.95 -16.49
C THR A 196 14.33 -10.53 -15.55
N VAL A 197 13.33 -11.24 -16.07
CA VAL A 197 12.32 -11.93 -15.27
C VAL A 197 12.79 -13.35 -14.98
N GLY A 198 12.79 -13.77 -13.72
CA GLY A 198 13.14 -15.13 -13.33
C GLY A 198 12.06 -16.13 -13.71
N ASP A 199 12.46 -17.36 -14.04
CA ASP A 199 11.55 -18.42 -14.52
C ASP A 199 10.41 -18.77 -13.53
N ALA A 200 10.66 -18.59 -12.24
CA ALA A 200 9.70 -18.86 -11.17
C ALA A 200 9.09 -17.57 -10.57
N CYS A 201 9.15 -16.45 -11.30
CA CYS A 201 8.69 -15.18 -10.78
C CYS A 201 7.19 -15.22 -10.44
N GLN A 202 6.87 -14.94 -9.18
CA GLN A 202 5.50 -14.98 -8.68
C GLN A 202 4.77 -13.67 -9.00
N PHE A 203 3.67 -13.75 -9.75
CA PHE A 203 2.79 -12.63 -10.01
C PHE A 203 1.50 -12.72 -9.18
N THR A 204 1.27 -11.69 -8.36
CA THR A 204 0.10 -11.61 -7.49
C THR A 204 -0.56 -10.24 -7.57
N GLU A 205 -1.84 -10.19 -7.26
CA GLU A 205 -2.60 -8.96 -7.05
C GLU A 205 -3.47 -9.15 -5.80
N LEU A 206 -3.37 -8.21 -4.86
CA LEU A 206 -4.08 -8.17 -3.58
C LEU A 206 -4.24 -9.56 -2.91
N GLY A 207 -3.11 -10.22 -2.69
CA GLY A 207 -3.03 -11.48 -1.95
C GLY A 207 -3.27 -12.75 -2.79
N TRP A 208 -3.71 -12.62 -4.04
CA TRP A 208 -4.01 -13.76 -4.91
C TRP A 208 -3.05 -13.87 -6.09
N LYS A 209 -2.72 -15.10 -6.50
CA LYS A 209 -2.00 -15.34 -7.74
C LYS A 209 -2.93 -15.05 -8.92
N VAL A 210 -2.48 -14.23 -9.85
CA VAL A 210 -3.35 -13.78 -10.95
C VAL A 210 -3.63 -14.97 -11.87
N VAL A 211 -4.92 -15.25 -12.08
CA VAL A 211 -5.39 -16.26 -13.03
C VAL A 211 -6.32 -15.54 -14.00
N ASP A 212 -6.00 -15.62 -15.29
CA ASP A 212 -6.80 -15.00 -16.34
C ASP A 212 -7.30 -16.05 -17.34
N PRO A 213 -8.56 -16.52 -17.19
CA PRO A 213 -9.16 -17.44 -18.13
C PRO A 213 -9.70 -16.75 -19.40
N GLY A 214 -9.41 -15.46 -19.62
CA GLY A 214 -9.94 -14.68 -20.74
C GLY A 214 -11.41 -14.28 -20.53
N THR A 215 -11.90 -13.37 -21.38
CA THR A 215 -13.21 -12.72 -21.25
C THR A 215 -14.38 -13.69 -21.21
N ASN A 216 -14.25 -14.84 -21.89
CA ASN A 216 -15.24 -15.92 -21.91
C ASN A 216 -15.10 -16.91 -20.74
N GLY A 217 -14.04 -16.81 -19.94
CA GLY A 217 -13.78 -17.70 -18.81
C GLY A 217 -13.41 -19.14 -19.20
N THR A 218 -13.08 -19.39 -20.47
CA THR A 218 -12.78 -20.74 -21.00
C THR A 218 -11.28 -20.99 -21.22
N GLY A 219 -10.43 -20.04 -20.89
CA GLY A 219 -8.99 -20.10 -21.01
C GLY A 219 -8.32 -20.91 -19.89
N SER A 220 -7.00 -20.74 -19.76
CA SER A 220 -6.24 -21.44 -18.72
C SER A 220 -6.64 -20.98 -17.33
N THR A 221 -6.61 -21.90 -16.38
CA THR A 221 -6.74 -21.61 -14.95
C THR A 221 -5.39 -21.62 -14.23
N ASP A 222 -4.30 -21.78 -14.98
CA ASP A 222 -2.96 -21.72 -14.41
C ASP A 222 -2.61 -20.28 -14.02
N PRO A 223 -1.93 -20.07 -12.88
CA PRO A 223 -1.42 -18.76 -12.51
C PRO A 223 -0.49 -18.17 -13.57
N LEU A 224 -0.69 -16.89 -13.86
CA LEU A 224 0.21 -16.10 -14.68
C LEU A 224 1.55 -15.89 -13.94
N GLY A 225 2.64 -15.88 -14.71
CA GLY A 225 3.95 -15.45 -14.24
C GLY A 225 4.13 -13.93 -14.36
N CYS A 226 5.20 -13.40 -13.79
CA CYS A 226 5.56 -12.00 -14.00
C CYS A 226 5.87 -11.75 -15.48
N VAL A 227 5.58 -10.53 -15.92
CA VAL A 227 5.94 -10.02 -17.24
C VAL A 227 6.49 -8.61 -17.10
N TRP A 228 7.40 -8.23 -17.99
CA TRP A 228 7.96 -6.87 -18.02
C TRP A 228 7.89 -6.29 -19.44
N PRO A 229 6.67 -6.02 -19.95
CA PRO A 229 6.49 -5.56 -21.32
C PRO A 229 7.00 -4.12 -21.49
N SER A 230 7.43 -3.79 -22.71
CA SER A 230 7.80 -2.41 -23.06
C SER A 230 6.60 -1.46 -23.03
N ASP A 231 5.40 -1.99 -23.27
CA ASP A 231 4.14 -1.27 -23.17
C ASP A 231 3.45 -1.66 -21.86
N HIS A 232 3.55 -0.78 -20.86
CA HIS A 232 2.98 -0.94 -19.53
C HIS A 232 2.41 0.39 -19.05
N PRO A 233 1.48 0.40 -18.08
CA PRO A 233 0.99 1.64 -17.49
C PRO A 233 2.14 2.49 -16.94
N THR A 234 2.18 3.77 -17.32
CA THR A 234 3.25 4.70 -16.91
C THR A 234 2.68 5.88 -16.13
N ASP A 235 3.51 6.46 -15.28
CA ASP A 235 3.18 7.65 -14.49
C ASP A 235 4.42 8.50 -14.28
N THR A 236 4.44 9.70 -14.87
CA THR A 236 5.57 10.64 -14.75
C THR A 236 5.70 11.24 -13.35
N ASN A 237 4.65 11.15 -12.53
CA ASN A 237 4.64 11.59 -11.14
C ASN A 237 4.76 10.39 -10.17
N ALA A 238 5.10 9.20 -10.66
CA ALA A 238 5.24 8.02 -9.81
C ALA A 238 6.17 8.29 -8.62
N ARG A 239 5.75 7.81 -7.44
CA ARG A 239 6.57 7.87 -6.22
C ARG A 239 7.42 6.61 -6.16
N VAL A 240 8.65 6.75 -6.61
CA VAL A 240 9.64 5.68 -6.69
C VAL A 240 10.40 5.51 -5.37
N GLY A 241 10.87 4.29 -5.09
CA GLY A 241 11.72 3.99 -3.95
C GLY A 241 11.09 4.29 -2.59
N LEU A 242 9.76 4.17 -2.46
CA LEU A 242 9.05 4.45 -1.20
C LEU A 242 9.56 3.60 -0.03
N VAL A 243 9.90 2.35 -0.33
CA VAL A 243 10.56 1.41 0.57
C VAL A 243 11.54 0.58 -0.24
N ILE A 244 12.81 0.55 0.17
CA ILE A 244 13.83 -0.32 -0.40
C ILE A 244 14.40 -1.19 0.72
N ASP A 245 14.06 -2.48 0.69
CA ASP A 245 14.55 -3.48 1.63
C ASP A 245 15.69 -4.27 0.98
N GLU A 246 16.93 -3.83 1.17
CA GLU A 246 18.14 -4.49 0.66
C GLU A 246 18.35 -5.89 1.26
N GLU A 247 17.75 -6.17 2.42
CA GLU A 247 17.91 -7.46 3.07
C GLU A 247 17.12 -8.54 2.32
N LEU A 248 15.86 -8.25 2.00
CA LEU A 248 14.93 -9.17 1.33
C LEU A 248 14.84 -8.96 -0.19
N GLY A 249 15.42 -7.87 -0.70
CA GLY A 249 15.39 -7.50 -2.12
C GLY A 249 14.07 -6.87 -2.54
N PHE A 250 13.29 -6.29 -1.61
CA PHE A 250 12.03 -5.65 -1.97
C PHE A 250 12.23 -4.20 -2.39
N VAL A 251 11.40 -3.77 -3.34
CA VAL A 251 11.14 -2.36 -3.59
C VAL A 251 9.64 -2.11 -3.68
N VAL A 252 9.20 -1.00 -3.09
CA VAL A 252 7.81 -0.54 -3.13
C VAL A 252 7.76 0.81 -3.83
N THR A 253 6.85 0.93 -4.78
CA THR A 253 6.66 2.14 -5.59
C THR A 253 5.16 2.37 -5.81
N SER A 254 4.79 3.61 -6.12
CA SER A 254 3.38 4.00 -6.30
C SER A 254 3.21 4.78 -7.58
N GLY A 255 2.17 4.46 -8.34
CA GLY A 255 1.71 5.20 -9.50
C GLY A 255 0.21 5.49 -9.40
N THR A 256 -0.21 6.55 -10.09
CA THR A 256 -1.62 6.89 -10.32
C THR A 256 -1.98 6.50 -11.75
N ILE A 257 -2.76 5.43 -11.91
CA ILE A 257 -3.02 4.81 -13.21
C ILE A 257 -4.46 5.12 -13.67
N PRO A 258 -4.66 5.92 -14.72
CA PRO A 258 -5.99 6.11 -15.31
C PRO A 258 -6.42 4.86 -16.07
N GLY A 259 -7.71 4.59 -16.06
CA GLY A 259 -8.29 3.45 -16.76
C GLY A 259 -9.80 3.43 -16.70
N LYS A 260 -10.36 2.27 -17.03
CA LYS A 260 -11.80 2.03 -16.93
C LYS A 260 -12.08 0.70 -16.26
N VAL A 261 -13.19 0.65 -15.54
CA VAL A 261 -13.75 -0.60 -15.04
C VAL A 261 -14.70 -1.15 -16.10
N TYR A 262 -14.38 -2.33 -16.63
CA TYR A 262 -15.17 -3.05 -17.61
C TYR A 262 -15.89 -4.25 -16.97
N PRO A 263 -17.04 -4.70 -17.50
CA PRO A 263 -17.62 -5.99 -17.16
C PRO A 263 -16.69 -7.12 -17.61
N TYR A 264 -16.59 -8.20 -16.82
CA TYR A 264 -15.78 -9.37 -17.12
C TYR A 264 -16.54 -10.61 -16.68
N GLY A 265 -17.33 -11.23 -17.57
CA GLY A 265 -18.32 -12.21 -17.14
C GLY A 265 -19.32 -11.62 -16.12
N ASN A 266 -19.48 -12.25 -14.96
CA ASN A 266 -20.36 -11.77 -13.87
C ASN A 266 -19.64 -10.88 -12.84
N ILE A 267 -18.39 -10.51 -13.10
CA ILE A 267 -17.57 -9.60 -12.29
C ILE A 267 -17.16 -8.38 -13.12
N SER A 268 -16.19 -7.62 -12.64
CA SER A 268 -15.56 -6.52 -13.36
C SER A 268 -14.03 -6.63 -13.33
N ALA A 269 -13.38 -5.94 -14.25
CA ALA A 269 -11.93 -5.77 -14.28
C ALA A 269 -11.59 -4.29 -14.51
N PHE A 270 -10.62 -3.77 -13.76
CA PHE A 270 -10.01 -2.48 -14.07
C PHE A 270 -8.93 -2.69 -15.14
N ILE A 271 -9.05 -1.96 -16.25
CA ILE A 271 -8.10 -2.02 -17.36
C ILE A 271 -7.49 -0.61 -17.53
N PRO A 272 -6.18 -0.45 -17.29
CA PRO A 272 -5.46 0.80 -17.56
C PRO A 272 -5.66 1.32 -19.00
N ASP A 273 -5.65 2.64 -19.18
CA ASP A 273 -5.82 3.25 -20.51
C ASP A 273 -4.66 2.94 -21.47
N ALA A 274 -3.47 2.66 -20.93
CA ALA A 274 -2.33 2.22 -21.71
C ALA A 274 -2.55 0.83 -22.36
N MET A 275 -3.40 -0.01 -21.76
CA MET A 275 -3.67 -1.37 -22.25
C MET A 275 -4.77 -1.38 -23.32
N THR A 276 -4.56 -0.63 -24.39
CA THR A 276 -5.54 -0.38 -25.47
C THR A 276 -6.10 -1.68 -26.07
N SER A 277 -5.25 -2.65 -26.41
CA SER A 277 -5.70 -3.93 -26.98
C SER A 277 -6.60 -4.72 -26.02
N ALA A 278 -6.39 -4.61 -24.70
CA ALA A 278 -7.25 -5.24 -23.72
C ALA A 278 -8.61 -4.54 -23.63
N GLN A 279 -8.65 -3.20 -23.68
CA GLN A 279 -9.90 -2.44 -23.74
C GLN A 279 -10.70 -2.75 -25.02
N GLU A 280 -10.03 -2.80 -26.18
CA GLU A 280 -10.67 -3.13 -27.47
C GLU A 280 -11.28 -4.53 -27.47
N ALA A 281 -10.55 -5.54 -26.96
CA ALA A 281 -11.07 -6.90 -26.82
C ALA A 281 -12.31 -6.95 -25.91
N GLN A 282 -12.32 -6.14 -24.87
CA GLN A 282 -13.42 -6.05 -23.93
C GLN A 282 -14.64 -5.35 -24.52
N GLU A 283 -14.44 -4.33 -25.37
CA GLU A 283 -15.52 -3.67 -26.12
C GLU A 283 -16.20 -4.63 -27.09
N VAL A 284 -15.42 -5.40 -27.86
CA VAL A 284 -15.97 -6.44 -28.77
C VAL A 284 -16.82 -7.45 -28.00
N TRP A 285 -16.31 -7.95 -26.88
CA TRP A 285 -17.06 -8.90 -26.04
C TRP A 285 -18.37 -8.30 -25.50
N ILE A 286 -18.37 -7.02 -25.11
CA ILE A 286 -19.58 -6.33 -24.65
C ILE A 286 -20.63 -6.24 -25.76
N GLU A 287 -20.22 -5.90 -26.99
CA GLU A 287 -21.13 -5.87 -28.14
C GLU A 287 -21.77 -7.24 -28.39
N GLU A 288 -20.97 -8.31 -28.34
CA GLU A 288 -21.46 -9.68 -28.47
C GLU A 288 -22.47 -10.04 -27.37
N MET A 289 -22.14 -9.77 -26.11
CA MET A 289 -23.03 -10.09 -24.99
C MET A 289 -24.33 -9.27 -24.99
N ASN A 290 -24.26 -8.00 -25.40
CA ASN A 290 -25.43 -7.16 -25.59
C ASN A 290 -26.34 -7.69 -26.70
N ALA A 291 -25.77 -8.14 -27.82
CA ALA A 291 -26.53 -8.72 -28.92
C ALA A 291 -27.22 -10.03 -28.52
N LEU A 292 -26.58 -10.84 -27.67
CA LEU A 292 -27.15 -12.07 -27.13
C LEU A 292 -28.25 -11.79 -26.08
N GLY A 293 -28.13 -10.72 -25.30
CA GLY A 293 -29.12 -10.35 -24.28
C GLY A 293 -29.26 -11.38 -23.14
N ILE A 294 -28.24 -12.20 -22.92
CA ILE A 294 -28.28 -13.34 -21.98
C ILE A 294 -27.89 -12.98 -20.54
N MET A 295 -27.31 -11.80 -20.31
CA MET A 295 -26.88 -11.36 -18.98
C MET A 295 -26.84 -9.83 -18.85
N PRO A 296 -27.00 -9.29 -17.63
CA PRO A 296 -26.74 -7.89 -17.37
C PRO A 296 -25.23 -7.61 -17.43
N LEU A 297 -24.86 -6.45 -17.98
CA LEU A 297 -23.48 -5.99 -18.06
C LEU A 297 -23.33 -4.66 -17.31
N LEU A 298 -22.21 -4.53 -16.58
CA LEU A 298 -21.77 -3.25 -16.06
C LEU A 298 -21.40 -2.32 -17.24
N SER A 299 -21.87 -1.08 -17.22
CA SER A 299 -21.43 -0.10 -18.21
C SER A 299 -20.00 0.34 -17.92
N PRO A 300 -19.09 0.31 -18.90
CA PRO A 300 -17.71 0.76 -18.71
C PRO A 300 -17.67 2.20 -18.18
N THR A 301 -16.97 2.40 -17.06
CA THR A 301 -16.86 3.71 -16.41
C THR A 301 -15.40 4.01 -16.07
N GLY A 302 -14.99 5.27 -16.23
CA GLY A 302 -13.64 5.71 -15.88
C GLY A 302 -13.35 5.54 -14.38
N ALA A 303 -12.12 5.19 -14.07
CA ALA A 303 -11.61 5.06 -12.71
C ALA A 303 -10.11 5.39 -12.67
N THR A 304 -9.59 5.61 -11.47
CA THR A 304 -8.15 5.79 -11.26
C THR A 304 -7.65 4.82 -10.19
N GLY A 305 -6.64 4.04 -10.53
CA GLY A 305 -5.96 3.14 -9.61
C GLY A 305 -4.80 3.83 -8.89
N ASP A 306 -4.84 3.91 -7.56
CA ASP A 306 -3.69 4.30 -6.73
C ASP A 306 -2.95 3.03 -6.29
N THR A 307 -1.69 2.90 -6.71
CA THR A 307 -0.92 1.66 -6.53
C THR A 307 0.12 1.76 -5.42
N LEU A 308 0.40 0.62 -4.76
CA LEU A 308 1.62 0.37 -4.00
C LEU A 308 2.21 -0.95 -4.49
N GLU A 309 2.81 -0.92 -5.68
CA GLU A 309 3.40 -2.09 -6.28
C GLU A 309 4.63 -2.54 -5.51
N VAL A 310 4.75 -3.85 -5.32
CA VAL A 310 5.86 -4.48 -4.59
C VAL A 310 6.59 -5.40 -5.54
N LEU A 311 7.87 -5.15 -5.75
CA LEU A 311 8.75 -6.00 -6.55
C LEU A 311 9.77 -6.66 -5.64
N GLN A 312 10.13 -7.91 -5.93
CA GLN A 312 11.26 -8.59 -5.29
C GLN A 312 12.32 -8.93 -6.32
N TYR A 313 13.58 -8.59 -6.04
CA TYR A 313 14.67 -8.73 -6.99
C TYR A 313 15.95 -9.23 -6.31
N TYR A 314 16.49 -10.33 -6.84
CA TYR A 314 17.76 -10.92 -6.44
C TYR A 314 18.29 -11.82 -7.55
N ASN A 315 19.55 -12.24 -7.47
CA ASN A 315 20.23 -13.01 -8.53
C ASN A 315 20.28 -12.31 -9.90
N GLY A 316 20.06 -11.00 -9.95
CA GLY A 316 19.99 -10.25 -11.22
C GLY A 316 18.67 -10.45 -11.97
N GLU A 317 17.63 -10.92 -11.28
CA GLU A 317 16.33 -11.25 -11.85
C GLU A 317 15.19 -10.75 -10.96
N LEU A 318 14.05 -10.43 -11.58
CA LEU A 318 12.78 -10.21 -10.91
C LEU A 318 12.21 -11.55 -10.44
N GLN A 319 11.81 -11.61 -9.18
CA GLN A 319 11.42 -12.85 -8.48
C GLN A 319 9.98 -12.80 -8.00
N ALA A 320 9.46 -11.59 -7.78
CA ALA A 320 8.03 -11.39 -7.57
C ALA A 320 7.59 -10.02 -8.06
N MET A 321 6.35 -9.94 -8.50
CA MET A 321 5.64 -8.72 -8.84
C MET A 321 4.28 -8.76 -8.15
N GLN A 322 3.96 -7.72 -7.39
CA GLN A 322 2.67 -7.55 -6.76
C GLN A 322 2.05 -6.26 -7.24
N ILE A 323 0.93 -6.36 -7.93
CA ILE A 323 0.11 -5.20 -8.26
C ILE A 323 -0.84 -5.00 -7.10
N ASN A 324 -0.64 -3.94 -6.33
CA ASN A 324 -1.56 -3.56 -5.27
C ASN A 324 -2.22 -2.24 -5.59
N VAL A 325 -3.41 -2.30 -6.16
CA VAL A 325 -4.17 -1.13 -6.59
C VAL A 325 -5.36 -0.88 -5.65
N TYR A 326 -5.75 0.38 -5.51
CA TYR A 326 -7.02 0.77 -4.92
C TYR A 326 -7.75 1.66 -5.92
N LEU A 327 -8.96 1.29 -6.30
CA LEU A 327 -9.74 2.02 -7.28
C LEU A 327 -10.43 3.20 -6.63
N SER A 328 -10.38 4.31 -7.33
CA SER A 328 -11.01 5.55 -6.95
C SER A 328 -11.75 6.15 -8.14
N GLY A 329 -12.45 7.26 -7.91
CA GLY A 329 -13.15 7.97 -8.99
C GLY A 329 -12.18 8.37 -10.11
N PRO A 330 -12.70 8.57 -11.34
CA PRO A 330 -11.85 9.02 -12.44
C PRO A 330 -11.20 10.36 -12.11
N ASP A 331 -10.00 10.57 -12.67
CA ASP A 331 -9.18 11.77 -12.53
C ASP A 331 -8.74 12.08 -11.09
N MET A 332 -8.91 11.14 -10.15
CA MET A 332 -8.40 11.31 -8.79
C MET A 332 -6.87 11.23 -8.77
N THR A 333 -6.26 12.08 -7.95
CA THR A 333 -4.81 12.04 -7.69
C THR A 333 -4.54 11.61 -6.25
N SER A 334 -3.31 11.17 -6.00
CA SER A 334 -2.85 10.91 -4.65
C SER A 334 -2.51 12.22 -3.95
N PRO A 335 -2.96 12.47 -2.70
CA PRO A 335 -2.54 13.66 -1.94
C PRO A 335 -1.03 13.66 -1.63
N TRP A 336 -0.33 12.56 -1.96
CA TRP A 336 1.11 12.39 -1.77
C TRP A 336 1.98 12.92 -2.92
N LEU A 337 1.35 13.43 -3.97
CA LEU A 337 1.99 14.13 -5.09
C LEU A 337 1.99 15.65 -4.89
#